data_AF-A0A1I8I640-F1
#
_entry.id   AF-A0A1I8I640-F1
#
_cell.length_a   1.000
_cell.length_b   1.000
_cell.length_c   1.000
_cell.angle_alpha   90.00
_cell.angle_beta   90.00
_cell.angle_gamma   90.00
#
_symmetry.space_group_name_H-M   'P 1'
#
loop_
_entity.id
_entity.type
_entity.pdbx_description
1 polymer ?
#
loop_
_entity_poly.entity_id
_entity_poly.type
_entity_poly.pdbx_seq_one_letter_code
_entity_poly.pdbx_strand_id
1 'polypeptide(L)'
;MAGLFALLIAVGFVLSLYLWELGSANARAGVDRDNPKVIIRRFLGVSAVSLSVLICYSRQLPAGQMCFQLIGLRWSGMLPAVGASLLLTAILFTGPILLAWETGDGFFDREPLLSLRCCRTLVLAPVTEELCFRALMLPVLCVHLSCTRAAFLSPLFFGLAHFHHLINRLQRGYPLVPSLIQATFQFSYTYIFGVYSAYLYLRTGQLAAACAAHSFCNLMGFPDFEALANLRGIKLAVHGGAFVLGLVGWLALLGRLTEPAMFASQCDCFW
;
A
#
# COMPACT_ATOMS: atom_id res chain seq x y z
N MET A 1 6.24 -6.34 23.45
CA MET A 1 5.66 -4.98 23.40
C MET A 1 5.46 -4.49 21.97
N ALA A 2 6.49 -4.45 21.11
CA ALA A 2 6.38 -3.98 19.70
C ALA A 2 5.24 -4.63 18.89
N GLY A 3 5.14 -5.97 18.91
CA GLY A 3 4.11 -6.70 18.17
C GLY A 3 2.68 -6.42 18.64
N LEU A 4 2.49 -6.15 19.94
CA LEU A 4 1.18 -5.76 20.49
C LEU A 4 0.78 -4.38 19.97
N PHE A 5 1.72 -3.43 19.93
CA PHE A 5 1.44 -2.10 19.40
C PHE A 5 1.10 -2.13 17.91
N ALA A 6 1.85 -2.89 17.12
CA ALA A 6 1.55 -3.14 15.71
C ALA A 6 0.16 -3.76 15.51
N LEU A 7 -0.20 -4.75 16.34
CA LEU A 7 -1.53 -5.35 16.32
C LEU A 7 -2.62 -4.33 16.66
N LEU A 8 -2.43 -3.49 17.68
CA LEU A 8 -3.39 -2.46 18.06
C LEU A 8 -3.59 -1.42 16.95
N ILE A 9 -2.52 -1.01 16.26
CA ILE A 9 -2.62 -0.14 15.08
C ILE A 9 -3.45 -0.82 13.98
N ALA A 10 -3.14 -2.07 13.64
CA ALA A 10 -3.83 -2.79 12.57
C ALA A 10 -5.33 -3.00 12.89
N VAL A 11 -5.64 -3.40 14.12
CA VAL A 11 -7.02 -3.56 14.60
C VAL A 11 -7.73 -2.21 14.62
N GLY A 12 -7.09 -1.16 15.15
CA GLY A 12 -7.62 0.20 15.16
C GLY A 12 -7.95 0.71 13.76
N PHE A 13 -7.06 0.47 12.80
CA PHE A 13 -7.28 0.78 11.38
C PHE A 13 -8.53 0.08 10.86
N VAL A 14 -8.64 -1.25 11.00
CA VAL A 14 -9.80 -2.00 10.50
C VAL A 14 -11.09 -1.56 11.19
N LEU A 15 -11.10 -1.44 12.52
CA LEU A 15 -12.28 -1.00 13.28
C LEU A 15 -12.72 0.40 12.84
N SER A 16 -11.79 1.31 12.54
CA SER A 16 -12.10 2.67 12.10
C SER A 16 -12.90 2.72 10.80
N LEU A 17 -12.76 1.71 9.94
CA LEU A 17 -13.53 1.59 8.69
C LEU A 17 -15.02 1.32 8.95
N TYR A 18 -15.34 0.76 10.11
CA TYR A 18 -16.67 0.28 10.50
C TYR A 18 -17.29 1.04 11.67
N LEU A 19 -16.58 1.97 12.29
CA LEU A 19 -17.07 2.73 13.46
C LEU A 19 -18.46 3.31 13.24
N TRP A 20 -18.72 3.83 12.05
CA TRP A 20 -20.00 4.45 11.71
C TRP A 20 -21.07 3.48 11.20
N GLU A 21 -20.68 2.25 10.87
CA GLU A 21 -21.57 1.16 10.45
C GLU A 21 -22.13 0.44 11.69
N LEU A 22 -21.36 0.35 12.78
CA LEU A 22 -21.78 -0.22 14.07
C LEU A 22 -22.99 0.49 14.71
N GLY A 23 -23.12 1.80 14.47
CA GLY A 23 -24.24 2.62 14.99
C GLY A 23 -25.45 2.71 14.06
N SER A 24 -25.44 2.04 12.89
CA SER A 24 -26.52 2.14 11.91
C SER A 24 -27.37 0.86 11.90
N ALA A 25 -28.70 1.02 12.03
CA ALA A 25 -29.67 -0.09 11.95
C ALA A 25 -29.59 -0.87 10.61
N ASN A 26 -28.93 -0.32 9.58
CA ASN A 26 -28.68 -0.94 8.28
C ASN A 26 -27.33 -1.67 8.16
N ALA A 27 -26.62 -1.95 9.27
CA ALA A 27 -25.33 -2.66 9.26
C ALA A 27 -25.37 -4.00 8.48
N ARG A 28 -26.53 -4.67 8.44
CA ARG A 28 -26.74 -5.94 7.73
C ARG A 28 -26.84 -5.80 6.21
N ALA A 29 -27.14 -4.62 5.68
CA ALA A 29 -27.35 -4.41 4.24
C ALA A 29 -26.06 -4.14 3.46
N GLY A 30 -24.90 -4.07 4.13
CA GLY A 30 -23.60 -3.86 3.48
C GLY A 30 -23.56 -2.57 2.66
N VAL A 31 -23.31 -1.44 3.33
CA VAL A 31 -23.28 -0.12 2.67
C VAL A 31 -22.26 -0.11 1.52
N ASP A 32 -22.64 0.48 0.39
CA ASP A 32 -21.74 0.65 -0.75
C ASP A 32 -20.50 1.45 -0.33
N ARG A 33 -19.32 0.84 -0.49
CA ARG A 33 -18.02 1.44 -0.18
C ARG A 33 -17.70 2.65 -1.06
N ASP A 34 -18.36 2.76 -2.21
CA ASP A 34 -18.20 3.86 -3.16
C ASP A 34 -19.13 5.05 -2.83
N ASN A 35 -19.99 4.93 -1.80
CA ASN A 35 -20.83 6.02 -1.34
C ASN A 35 -19.96 7.17 -0.77
N PRO A 36 -20.12 8.43 -1.22
CA PRO A 36 -19.33 9.57 -0.75
C PRO A 36 -19.27 9.72 0.77
N LYS A 37 -20.39 9.46 1.47
CA LYS A 37 -20.44 9.55 2.94
C LYS A 37 -19.58 8.47 3.59
N VAL A 38 -19.54 7.27 3.02
CA VAL A 38 -18.71 6.17 3.53
C VAL A 38 -17.23 6.48 3.31
N ILE A 39 -16.87 7.00 2.13
CA ILE A 39 -15.49 7.40 1.82
C ILE A 39 -14.98 8.41 2.85
N ILE A 40 -15.74 9.49 3.09
CA ILE A 40 -15.36 10.55 4.03
C ILE A 40 -15.27 9.99 5.46
N ARG A 41 -16.25 9.19 5.91
CA ARG A 41 -16.26 8.63 7.26
C ARG A 41 -15.08 7.70 7.51
N ARG A 42 -14.73 6.84 6.55
CA ARG A 42 -13.57 5.95 6.65
C ARG A 42 -12.28 6.73 6.70
N PHE A 43 -12.14 7.75 5.85
CA PHE A 43 -10.97 8.64 5.88
C PHE A 43 -10.83 9.35 7.23
N LEU A 44 -11.91 9.92 7.77
CA LEU A 44 -11.91 10.59 9.09
C LEU A 44 -11.60 9.60 10.22
N GLY A 45 -12.17 8.40 10.18
CA GLY A 45 -11.92 7.34 11.16
C GLY A 45 -10.45 6.93 11.21
N VAL A 46 -9.86 6.63 10.06
CA VAL A 46 -8.43 6.27 9.98
C VAL A 46 -7.53 7.44 10.40
N SER A 47 -7.89 8.67 10.01
CA SER A 47 -7.17 9.88 10.41
C SER A 47 -7.18 10.07 11.93
N ALA A 48 -8.31 9.83 12.59
CA ALA A 48 -8.43 9.93 14.06
C ALA A 48 -7.58 8.87 14.78
N VAL A 49 -7.58 7.62 14.30
CA VAL A 49 -6.71 6.57 14.84
C VAL A 49 -5.23 6.94 14.65
N SER A 50 -4.87 7.40 13.46
CA SER A 50 -3.50 7.80 13.13
C SER A 50 -3.03 8.96 14.01
N LEU A 51 -3.88 9.98 14.22
CA LEU A 51 -3.59 11.12 15.10
C LEU A 51 -3.43 10.67 16.57
N SER A 52 -4.26 9.73 17.02
CA SER A 52 -4.17 9.18 18.38
C SER A 52 -2.82 8.50 18.62
N VAL A 53 -2.36 7.70 17.65
CA VAL A 53 -1.04 7.05 17.67
C VAL A 53 0.09 8.09 17.66
N LEU A 54 -0.02 9.13 16.83
CA LEU A 54 0.97 10.22 16.78
C LEU A 54 1.07 10.98 18.11
N ILE A 55 -0.06 11.24 18.77
CA ILE A 55 -0.07 11.87 20.11
C ILE A 55 0.59 10.95 21.15
N CYS A 56 0.37 9.64 21.06
CA CYS A 56 1.06 8.68 21.92
C CYS A 56 2.58 8.66 21.67
N TYR A 57 3.02 8.82 20.41
CA TYR A 57 4.45 8.93 20.07
C TYR A 57 5.06 10.22 20.59
N SER A 58 4.42 11.37 20.37
CA SER A 58 4.97 12.66 20.76
C SER A 58 5.18 12.78 22.27
N ARG A 59 4.38 12.09 23.08
CA ARG A 59 4.56 12.00 24.54
C ARG A 59 5.72 11.12 24.99
N GLN A 60 6.19 10.21 24.13
CA GLN A 60 7.29 9.29 24.43
C GLN A 60 8.63 9.77 23.86
N LEU A 61 8.61 10.72 22.91
CA LEU A 61 9.84 11.26 22.32
C LEU A 61 10.52 12.27 23.27
N PRO A 62 11.87 12.25 23.36
CA PRO A 62 12.62 13.29 24.07
C PRO A 62 12.32 14.69 23.52
N ALA A 63 12.33 15.69 24.39
CA ALA A 63 12.11 17.08 24.01
C ALA A 63 13.07 17.51 22.88
N GLY A 64 12.51 17.98 21.76
CA GLY A 64 13.27 18.45 20.59
C GLY A 64 13.29 17.52 19.37
N GLN A 65 12.84 16.27 19.48
CA GLN A 65 12.68 15.40 18.30
C GLN A 65 11.33 15.63 17.60
N MET A 66 11.39 15.94 16.30
CA MET A 66 10.18 16.14 15.50
C MET A 66 9.58 14.80 15.05
N CYS A 67 8.34 14.54 15.44
CA CYS A 67 7.58 13.35 15.01
C CYS A 67 7.53 13.20 13.48
N PHE A 68 7.55 14.32 12.74
CA PHE A 68 7.52 14.37 11.28
C PHE A 68 8.69 13.65 10.60
N GLN A 69 9.91 13.74 11.15
CA GLN A 69 11.06 13.04 10.58
C GLN A 69 10.96 11.53 10.79
N LEU A 70 10.44 11.10 11.95
CA LEU A 70 10.25 9.69 12.30
C LEU A 70 9.22 9.00 11.39
N ILE A 71 8.16 9.72 11.05
CA ILE A 71 7.07 9.22 10.18
C ILE A 71 7.34 9.48 8.68
N GLY A 72 8.54 9.93 8.32
CA GLY A 72 8.96 10.12 6.93
C GLY A 72 8.24 11.26 6.20
N LEU A 73 7.75 12.27 6.94
CA LEU A 73 7.22 13.52 6.38
C LEU A 73 8.34 14.56 6.33
N ARG A 74 9.10 14.56 5.22
CA ARG A 74 10.28 15.40 5.02
C ARG A 74 10.28 16.03 3.64
N TRP A 75 10.68 17.29 3.54
CA TRP A 75 10.87 17.96 2.24
C TRP A 75 12.18 17.55 1.54
N SER A 76 13.25 17.34 2.32
CA SER A 76 14.57 16.98 1.79
C SER A 76 14.55 15.59 1.15
N GLY A 77 14.94 15.53 -0.13
CA GLY A 77 14.99 14.28 -0.89
C GLY A 77 13.63 13.71 -1.29
N MET A 78 12.52 14.43 -1.08
CA MET A 78 11.18 13.94 -1.40
C MET A 78 10.98 13.70 -2.89
N LEU A 79 11.36 14.67 -3.72
CA LEU A 79 11.21 14.57 -5.19
C LEU A 79 12.00 13.40 -5.78
N PRO A 80 13.31 13.21 -5.50
CA PRO A 80 14.03 12.05 -6.01
C PRO A 80 13.47 10.74 -5.44
N ALA A 81 12.98 10.70 -4.20
CA ALA A 81 12.39 9.50 -3.62
C ALA A 81 11.10 9.08 -4.33
N VAL A 82 10.21 10.03 -4.61
CA VAL A 82 8.99 9.80 -5.39
C VAL A 82 9.32 9.40 -6.83
N GLY A 83 10.27 10.09 -7.47
CA GLY A 83 10.70 9.77 -8.83
C GLY A 83 11.28 8.36 -8.93
N ALA A 84 12.16 7.98 -8.01
CA ALA A 84 12.78 6.66 -7.98
C ALA A 84 11.76 5.55 -7.68
N SER A 85 10.83 5.76 -6.75
CA SER A 85 9.80 4.76 -6.44
C SER A 85 8.82 4.56 -7.60
N LEU A 86 8.42 5.64 -8.27
CA LEU A 86 7.59 5.56 -9.47
C LEU A 86 8.33 4.87 -10.62
N LEU A 87 9.60 5.23 -10.86
CA LEU A 87 10.41 4.61 -11.91
C LEU A 87 10.59 3.10 -11.67
N LEU A 88 10.97 2.69 -10.45
CA LEU A 88 11.10 1.27 -10.10
C LEU A 88 9.78 0.54 -10.26
N THR A 89 8.67 1.13 -9.82
CA THR A 89 7.36 0.51 -9.95
C THR A 89 6.94 0.41 -11.43
N ALA A 90 7.21 1.41 -12.25
CA ALA A 90 6.98 1.36 -13.69
C ALA A 90 7.82 0.28 -14.37
N ILE A 91 9.09 0.13 -14.00
CA ILE A 91 9.97 -0.95 -14.49
C ILE A 91 9.38 -2.31 -14.14
N LEU A 92 8.97 -2.52 -12.89
CA LEU A 92 8.32 -3.77 -12.47
C LEU A 92 7.04 -4.06 -13.29
N PHE A 93 6.28 -3.01 -13.61
CA PHE A 93 5.03 -3.09 -14.37
C PHE A 93 5.20 -2.96 -15.89
N THR A 94 6.43 -3.06 -16.44
CA THR A 94 6.68 -2.92 -17.89
C THR A 94 5.77 -3.83 -18.74
N GLY A 95 5.65 -5.11 -18.35
CA GLY A 95 4.74 -6.05 -19.00
C GLY A 95 3.26 -5.63 -18.96
N PRO A 96 2.69 -5.42 -17.76
CA PRO A 96 1.32 -4.91 -17.61
C PRO A 96 1.04 -3.58 -18.35
N ILE A 97 1.98 -2.63 -18.33
CA ILE A 97 1.85 -1.34 -19.05
C ILE A 97 1.74 -1.59 -20.55
N LEU A 98 2.62 -2.42 -21.10
CA LEU A 98 2.60 -2.76 -22.52
C LEU A 98 1.30 -3.49 -22.90
N LEU A 99 0.82 -4.39 -22.04
CA LEU A 99 -0.44 -5.10 -22.26
C LEU A 99 -1.64 -4.15 -22.25
N ALA A 100 -1.72 -3.25 -21.25
CA ALA A 100 -2.79 -2.27 -21.14
C ALA A 100 -2.82 -1.29 -22.31
N TRP A 101 -1.65 -0.90 -22.83
CA TRP A 101 -1.53 -0.08 -24.02
C TRP A 101 -2.13 -0.77 -25.26
N GLU A 102 -1.84 -2.06 -25.44
CA GLU A 102 -2.31 -2.84 -26.59
C GLU A 102 -3.82 -3.12 -26.52
N THR A 103 -4.35 -3.42 -25.34
CA THR A 103 -5.78 -3.70 -25.16
C THR A 103 -6.64 -2.45 -25.20
N GLY A 104 -6.04 -1.25 -25.16
CA GLY A 104 -6.76 0.02 -25.01
C GLY A 104 -7.50 0.12 -23.68
N ASP A 105 -7.18 -0.77 -22.74
CA ASP A 105 -7.85 -0.90 -21.45
C ASP A 105 -7.12 -0.08 -20.38
N GLY A 106 -6.66 1.11 -20.80
CA GLY A 106 -5.97 2.05 -19.94
C GLY A 106 -6.89 2.49 -18.81
N PHE A 107 -6.38 2.52 -17.58
CA PHE A 107 -7.14 2.98 -16.42
C PHE A 107 -7.74 4.39 -16.61
N PHE A 108 -7.09 5.22 -17.43
CA PHE A 108 -7.54 6.57 -17.78
C PHE A 108 -8.86 6.63 -18.55
N ASP A 109 -9.29 5.51 -19.16
CA ASP A 109 -10.54 5.44 -19.94
C ASP A 109 -11.74 4.96 -19.10
N ARG A 110 -11.51 4.49 -17.87
CA ARG A 110 -12.54 3.82 -17.05
C ARG A 110 -13.32 4.77 -16.12
N GLU A 111 -12.68 5.80 -15.57
CA GLU A 111 -13.28 6.75 -14.62
C GLU A 111 -12.61 8.14 -14.71
N PRO A 112 -13.35 9.27 -14.60
CA PRO A 112 -12.75 10.60 -14.59
C PRO A 112 -11.72 10.75 -13.46
N LEU A 113 -10.55 11.32 -13.77
CA LEU A 113 -9.46 11.47 -12.79
C LEU A 113 -9.86 12.24 -11.53
N LEU A 114 -10.80 13.17 -11.66
CA LEU A 114 -11.32 13.98 -10.55
C LEU A 114 -12.52 13.34 -9.82
N SER A 115 -12.93 12.11 -10.19
CA SER A 115 -14.03 11.44 -9.50
C SER A 115 -13.65 11.08 -8.06
N LEU A 116 -14.62 11.12 -7.15
CA LEU A 116 -14.38 10.76 -5.74
C LEU A 116 -13.88 9.32 -5.58
N ARG A 117 -14.28 8.42 -6.49
CA ARG A 117 -13.81 7.03 -6.53
C ARG A 117 -12.34 6.95 -6.93
N CYS A 118 -11.94 7.71 -7.96
CA CYS A 118 -10.55 7.83 -8.39
C CYS A 118 -9.70 8.42 -7.27
N CYS A 119 -10.11 9.56 -6.70
CA CYS A 119 -9.42 10.21 -5.58
C CYS A 119 -9.27 9.27 -4.37
N ARG A 120 -10.33 8.53 -4.01
CA ARG A 120 -10.24 7.52 -2.96
C ARG A 120 -9.16 6.48 -3.26
N THR A 121 -9.16 5.95 -4.48
CA THR A 121 -8.32 4.82 -4.88
C THR A 121 -6.86 5.20 -5.07
N LEU A 122 -6.60 6.37 -5.65
CA LEU A 122 -5.24 6.83 -6.00
C LEU A 122 -4.62 7.74 -4.95
N VAL A 123 -5.40 8.34 -4.04
CA VAL A 123 -4.87 9.28 -3.04
C VAL A 123 -5.25 8.84 -1.63
N LEU A 124 -6.54 8.76 -1.30
CA LEU A 124 -6.95 8.57 0.10
C LEU A 124 -6.52 7.20 0.67
N ALA A 125 -6.76 6.10 -0.06
CA ALA A 125 -6.33 4.77 0.36
C ALA A 125 -4.80 4.69 0.51
N PRO A 126 -3.99 5.03 -0.52
CA PRO A 126 -2.53 5.05 -0.40
C PRO A 126 -2.03 5.87 0.79
N VAL A 127 -2.50 7.11 0.95
CA VAL A 127 -2.06 7.99 2.04
C VAL A 127 -2.42 7.40 3.41
N THR A 128 -3.65 6.95 3.59
CA THR A 128 -4.10 6.44 4.90
C THR A 128 -3.48 5.10 5.27
N GLU A 129 -3.33 4.20 4.30
CA GLU A 129 -2.72 2.88 4.50
C GLU A 129 -1.21 3.00 4.74
N GLU A 130 -0.49 3.75 3.92
CA GLU A 130 0.96 3.93 4.12
C GLU A 130 1.25 4.75 5.39
N LEU A 131 0.41 5.73 5.75
CA LEU A 131 0.54 6.41 7.03
C LEU A 131 0.47 5.40 8.19
N CYS A 132 -0.54 4.55 8.18
CA CYS A 132 -0.79 3.58 9.24
C CYS A 132 0.31 2.51 9.33
N PHE A 133 0.65 1.87 8.21
CA PHE A 133 1.52 0.71 8.19
C PHE A 133 3.01 1.05 8.02
N ARG A 134 3.37 2.13 7.32
CA ARG A 134 4.78 2.51 7.06
C ARG A 134 5.24 3.62 7.98
N ALA A 135 4.46 4.66 8.16
CA ALA A 135 4.87 5.79 8.99
C ALA A 135 4.65 5.56 10.49
N LEU A 136 3.58 4.87 10.87
CA LEU A 136 3.27 4.62 12.28
C LEU A 136 3.80 3.26 12.75
N MET A 137 3.36 2.16 12.14
CA MET A 137 3.72 0.82 12.64
C MET A 137 5.19 0.45 12.46
N LEU A 138 5.74 0.64 11.26
CA LEU A 138 7.07 0.14 10.91
C LEU A 138 8.21 0.73 11.77
N PRO A 139 8.27 2.04 12.10
CA PRO A 139 9.31 2.59 12.96
C PRO A 139 9.32 1.96 14.36
N VAL A 140 8.15 1.69 14.96
CA VAL A 140 8.06 0.99 16.25
C VAL A 140 8.59 -0.44 16.16
N LEU A 141 8.35 -1.14 15.05
CA LEU A 141 8.95 -2.44 14.83
C LEU A 141 10.48 -2.34 14.71
N CYS A 142 11.00 -1.32 14.01
CA CYS A 142 12.45 -1.10 13.86
C CYS A 142 13.17 -0.73 15.18
N VAL A 143 12.47 -0.17 16.17
CA VAL A 143 13.06 0.07 17.51
C VAL A 143 13.38 -1.24 18.24
N HIS A 144 12.64 -2.31 17.94
CA HIS A 144 12.73 -3.57 18.68
C HIS A 144 13.20 -4.76 17.84
N LEU A 145 13.27 -4.61 16.52
CA LEU A 145 13.64 -5.62 15.53
C LEU A 145 14.63 -5.01 14.53
N SER A 146 15.42 -5.84 13.87
CA SER A 146 16.19 -5.36 12.71
C SER A 146 15.26 -4.83 11.62
N CYS A 147 15.73 -3.84 10.86
CA CYS A 147 14.92 -3.20 9.81
C CYS A 147 14.45 -4.24 8.76
N THR A 148 15.27 -5.26 8.49
CA THR A 148 14.90 -6.48 7.73
C THR A 148 13.66 -7.18 8.30
N ARG A 149 13.72 -7.59 9.57
CA ARG A 149 12.62 -8.34 10.20
C ARG A 149 11.36 -7.49 10.26
N ALA A 150 11.52 -6.20 10.56
CA ALA A 150 10.41 -5.25 10.55
C ALA A 150 9.79 -5.10 9.14
N ALA A 151 10.60 -5.03 8.08
CA ALA A 151 10.15 -4.93 6.69
C ALA A 151 9.38 -6.17 6.20
N PHE A 152 9.65 -7.35 6.75
CA PHE A 152 8.89 -8.57 6.45
C PHE A 152 7.70 -8.81 7.39
N LEU A 153 7.74 -8.26 8.62
CA LEU A 153 6.69 -8.42 9.62
C LEU A 153 5.55 -7.40 9.46
N SER A 154 5.86 -6.12 9.23
CA SER A 154 4.81 -5.09 9.07
C SER A 154 3.82 -5.40 7.94
N PRO A 155 4.22 -5.97 6.79
CA PRO A 155 3.30 -6.31 5.72
C PRO A 155 2.35 -7.47 6.08
N LEU A 156 2.68 -8.31 7.07
CA LEU A 156 1.74 -9.33 7.56
C LEU A 156 0.51 -8.66 8.17
N PHE A 157 0.69 -7.62 8.98
CA PHE A 157 -0.44 -6.86 9.53
C PHE A 157 -1.23 -6.13 8.44
N PHE A 158 -0.54 -5.58 7.45
CA PHE A 158 -1.15 -4.92 6.30
C PHE A 158 -2.00 -5.88 5.46
N GLY A 159 -1.47 -7.06 5.12
CA GLY A 159 -2.20 -8.12 4.42
C GLY A 159 -3.38 -8.63 5.26
N LEU A 160 -3.16 -8.92 6.55
CA LEU A 160 -4.21 -9.41 7.45
C LEU A 160 -5.35 -8.42 7.60
N ALA A 161 -5.08 -7.11 7.59
CA ALA A 161 -6.11 -6.08 7.65
C ALA A 161 -7.12 -6.23 6.51
N HIS A 162 -6.73 -6.75 5.34
CA HIS A 162 -7.62 -6.95 4.19
C HIS A 162 -8.56 -8.17 4.32
N PHE A 163 -8.36 -9.06 5.30
CA PHE A 163 -9.32 -10.14 5.58
C PHE A 163 -10.69 -9.62 6.01
N HIS A 164 -10.84 -8.35 6.37
CA HIS A 164 -12.16 -7.75 6.56
C HIS A 164 -13.06 -7.89 5.31
N HIS A 165 -12.48 -7.94 4.10
CA HIS A 165 -13.22 -8.21 2.87
C HIS A 165 -13.82 -9.62 2.82
N LEU A 166 -13.10 -10.63 3.33
CA LEU A 166 -13.63 -11.99 3.49
C LEU A 166 -14.87 -11.97 4.37
N ILE A 167 -14.77 -11.31 5.54
CA ILE A 167 -15.89 -11.20 6.49
C ILE A 167 -17.10 -10.56 5.80
N ASN A 168 -16.92 -9.43 5.10
CA ASN A 168 -18.03 -8.78 4.38
C ASN A 168 -18.66 -9.68 3.31
N ARG A 169 -17.85 -10.47 2.59
CA ARG A 169 -18.36 -11.40 1.58
C ARG A 169 -19.21 -12.50 2.21
N LEU A 170 -18.73 -13.10 3.29
CA LEU A 170 -19.47 -14.13 4.00
C LEU A 170 -20.78 -13.57 4.58
N GLN A 171 -20.76 -12.35 5.12
CA GLN A 171 -21.96 -11.67 5.62
C GLN A 171 -22.99 -11.35 4.52
N ARG A 172 -22.53 -11.13 3.27
CA ARG A 172 -23.38 -10.94 2.10
C ARG A 172 -23.87 -12.26 1.46
N GLY A 173 -23.56 -13.41 2.07
CA GLY A 173 -24.00 -14.73 1.61
C GLY A 173 -23.17 -15.32 0.46
N TYR A 174 -21.99 -14.78 0.16
CA TYR A 174 -21.11 -15.40 -0.84
C TYR A 174 -20.56 -16.75 -0.33
N PRO A 175 -20.36 -17.75 -1.23
CA PRO A 175 -19.83 -19.05 -0.84
C PRO A 175 -18.44 -18.96 -0.19
N LEU A 176 -18.20 -19.83 0.79
CA LEU A 176 -16.97 -19.82 1.61
C LEU A 176 -15.71 -20.06 0.78
N VAL A 177 -15.67 -21.14 0.01
CA VAL A 177 -14.44 -21.57 -0.70
C VAL A 177 -13.95 -20.52 -1.70
N PRO A 178 -14.77 -19.98 -2.63
CA PRO A 178 -14.35 -18.91 -3.52
C PRO A 178 -13.94 -17.63 -2.79
N SER A 179 -14.60 -17.30 -1.67
CA SER A 179 -14.25 -16.12 -0.88
C SER A 179 -12.90 -16.30 -0.17
N LEU A 180 -12.59 -17.50 0.32
CA LEU A 180 -11.29 -17.83 0.90
C LEU A 180 -10.17 -17.79 -0.14
N ILE A 181 -10.40 -18.30 -1.35
CA ILE A 181 -9.43 -18.24 -2.45
C ILE A 181 -9.10 -16.79 -2.77
N GLN A 182 -10.13 -15.94 -2.95
CA GLN A 182 -9.91 -14.52 -3.23
C GLN A 182 -9.21 -13.80 -2.07
N ALA A 183 -9.59 -14.07 -0.82
CA ALA A 183 -8.96 -13.45 0.34
C ALA A 183 -7.49 -13.85 0.48
N THR A 184 -7.16 -15.13 0.22
CA THR A 184 -5.78 -15.64 0.26
C THR A 184 -4.93 -15.04 -0.85
N PHE A 185 -5.51 -14.94 -2.05
CA PHE A 185 -4.87 -14.26 -3.17
C PHE A 185 -4.62 -12.78 -2.86
N GLN A 186 -5.64 -12.09 -2.33
CA GLN A 186 -5.54 -10.71 -1.88
C GLN A 186 -4.43 -10.52 -0.85
N PHE A 187 -4.44 -11.34 0.20
CA PHE A 187 -3.39 -11.34 1.21
C PHE A 187 -2.00 -11.50 0.60
N SER A 188 -1.82 -12.44 -0.33
CA SER A 188 -0.52 -12.78 -0.89
C SER A 188 0.08 -11.62 -1.69
N TYR A 189 -0.67 -11.02 -2.62
CA TYR A 189 -0.13 -9.91 -3.41
C TYR A 189 0.00 -8.62 -2.58
N THR A 190 -0.94 -8.36 -1.65
CA THR A 190 -0.86 -7.22 -0.73
C THR A 190 0.34 -7.36 0.22
N TYR A 191 0.67 -8.57 0.65
CA TYR A 191 1.87 -8.85 1.44
C TYR A 191 3.15 -8.54 0.65
N ILE A 192 3.27 -9.06 -0.57
CA ILE A 192 4.44 -8.84 -1.45
C ILE A 192 4.62 -7.34 -1.72
N PHE A 193 3.55 -6.66 -2.16
CA PHE A 193 3.57 -5.21 -2.34
C PHE A 193 3.95 -4.51 -1.02
N GLY A 194 3.46 -5.01 0.09
CA GLY A 194 3.75 -4.42 1.37
C GLY A 194 5.21 -4.52 1.79
N VAL A 195 5.89 -5.62 1.48
CA VAL A 195 7.35 -5.76 1.67
C VAL A 195 8.09 -4.74 0.80
N TYR A 196 7.68 -4.59 -0.46
CA TYR A 196 8.27 -3.59 -1.36
C TYR A 196 8.07 -2.15 -0.85
N SER A 197 6.86 -1.80 -0.41
CA SER A 197 6.57 -0.47 0.15
C SER A 197 7.37 -0.21 1.44
N ALA A 198 7.50 -1.21 2.33
CA ALA A 198 8.33 -1.10 3.52
C ALA A 198 9.81 -0.90 3.16
N TYR A 199 10.32 -1.62 2.15
CA TYR A 199 11.68 -1.44 1.64
C TYR A 199 11.89 -0.02 1.09
N LEU A 200 10.98 0.48 0.24
CA LEU A 200 11.04 1.85 -0.28
C LEU A 200 11.07 2.87 0.85
N TYR A 201 10.18 2.72 1.85
CA TYR A 201 10.13 3.62 3.00
C TYR A 201 11.44 3.62 3.78
N LEU A 202 11.99 2.45 4.11
CA LEU A 202 13.23 2.35 4.90
C LEU A 202 14.45 2.91 4.14
N ARG A 203 14.52 2.68 2.83
CA ARG A 203 15.62 3.17 1.99
C ARG A 203 15.54 4.68 1.77
N THR A 204 14.36 5.19 1.48
CA THR A 204 14.17 6.61 1.15
C THR A 204 13.96 7.50 2.38
N GLY A 205 13.47 6.94 3.48
CA GLY A 205 12.99 7.70 4.64
C GLY A 205 11.78 8.58 4.33
N GLN A 206 11.03 8.28 3.26
CA GLN A 206 9.97 9.14 2.73
C GLN A 206 8.64 8.39 2.61
N LEU A 207 7.62 8.88 3.33
CA LEU A 207 6.26 8.37 3.21
C LEU A 207 5.69 8.60 1.80
N ALA A 208 6.01 9.74 1.20
CA ALA A 208 5.55 10.09 -0.15
C ALA A 208 6.02 9.07 -1.21
N ALA A 209 7.20 8.47 -1.05
CA ALA A 209 7.71 7.46 -1.97
C ALA A 209 6.89 6.17 -1.93
N ALA A 210 6.52 5.72 -0.73
CA ALA A 210 5.63 4.58 -0.50
C ALA A 210 4.22 4.86 -1.06
N CYS A 211 3.66 6.03 -0.75
CA CYS A 211 2.35 6.45 -1.29
C CYS A 211 2.35 6.47 -2.82
N ALA A 212 3.39 7.02 -3.46
CA ALA A 212 3.47 7.10 -4.92
C ALA A 212 3.52 5.71 -5.58
N ALA A 213 4.33 4.79 -5.03
CA ALA A 213 4.36 3.40 -5.51
C ALA A 213 3.02 2.70 -5.31
N HIS A 214 2.36 2.92 -4.17
CA HIS A 214 1.02 2.40 -3.90
C HIS A 214 -0.01 2.94 -4.90
N SER A 215 -0.07 4.26 -5.09
CA SER A 215 -0.96 4.89 -6.07
C SER A 215 -0.76 4.31 -7.48
N PHE A 216 0.49 4.07 -7.88
CA PHE A 216 0.81 3.44 -9.16
C PHE A 216 0.30 2.00 -9.23
N CYS A 217 0.52 1.19 -8.19
CA CYS A 217 -0.02 -0.17 -8.12
C CYS A 217 -1.55 -0.19 -8.16
N ASN A 218 -2.22 0.76 -7.50
CA ASN A 218 -3.68 0.88 -7.53
C ASN A 218 -4.19 1.32 -8.91
N LEU A 219 -3.42 2.14 -9.62
CA LEU A 219 -3.70 2.53 -11.00
C LEU A 219 -3.59 1.33 -11.95
N MET A 220 -2.52 0.54 -11.83
CA MET A 220 -2.30 -0.61 -12.70
C MET A 220 -3.20 -1.81 -12.37
N GLY A 221 -3.54 -1.99 -11.10
CA GLY A 221 -4.22 -3.18 -10.62
C GLY A 221 -3.35 -4.44 -10.68
N PHE A 222 -3.99 -5.59 -10.47
CA PHE A 222 -3.31 -6.87 -10.61
C PHE A 222 -3.13 -7.19 -12.11
N PRO A 223 -1.96 -7.71 -12.54
CA PRO A 223 -1.73 -8.03 -13.95
C PRO A 223 -2.77 -8.99 -14.53
N ASP A 224 -3.29 -8.64 -15.71
CA ASP A 224 -4.24 -9.49 -16.44
C ASP A 224 -3.51 -10.63 -17.16
N PHE A 225 -3.21 -11.68 -16.41
CA PHE A 225 -2.59 -12.88 -16.96
C PHE A 225 -3.51 -13.66 -17.90
N GLU A 226 -4.83 -13.44 -17.84
CA GLU A 226 -5.78 -14.05 -18.76
C GLU A 226 -5.66 -13.40 -20.14
N ALA A 227 -5.65 -12.07 -20.20
CA ALA A 227 -5.38 -11.33 -21.44
C ALA A 227 -4.01 -11.70 -22.02
N LEU A 228 -2.97 -11.84 -21.18
CA LEU A 228 -1.65 -12.30 -21.63
C LEU A 228 -1.72 -13.73 -22.22
N ALA A 229 -2.41 -14.66 -21.56
CA ALA A 229 -2.55 -16.04 -22.00
C ALA A 229 -3.33 -16.18 -23.33
N ASN A 230 -4.18 -15.21 -23.64
CA ASN A 230 -4.92 -15.17 -24.90
C ASN A 230 -4.08 -14.69 -26.11
N LEU A 231 -2.91 -14.07 -25.87
CA LEU A 231 -1.99 -13.69 -26.94
C LEU A 231 -1.30 -14.90 -27.56
N ARG A 232 -0.90 -14.78 -28.83
CA ARG A 232 -0.22 -15.85 -29.58
C ARG A 232 1.01 -15.36 -30.34
N GLY A 233 1.92 -16.28 -30.64
CA GLY A 233 3.09 -16.04 -31.48
C GLY A 233 3.99 -14.92 -30.96
N ILE A 234 4.37 -14.00 -31.85
CA ILE A 234 5.29 -12.90 -31.52
C ILE A 234 4.74 -11.96 -30.45
N LYS A 235 3.42 -11.72 -30.42
CA LYS A 235 2.81 -10.86 -29.38
C LYS A 235 3.02 -11.47 -28.00
N LEU A 236 2.72 -12.75 -27.82
CA LEU A 236 2.96 -13.44 -26.56
C LEU A 236 4.45 -13.37 -26.15
N ALA A 237 5.36 -13.59 -27.10
CA ALA A 237 6.80 -13.51 -26.83
C ALA A 237 7.24 -12.11 -26.38
N VAL A 238 6.73 -11.05 -27.04
CA VAL A 238 7.05 -9.66 -26.70
C VAL A 238 6.48 -9.27 -25.33
N HIS A 239 5.19 -9.49 -25.10
CA HIS A 239 4.56 -9.15 -23.83
C HIS A 239 5.11 -10.01 -22.68
N GLY A 240 5.20 -11.33 -22.85
CA GLY A 240 5.81 -12.22 -21.86
C GLY A 240 7.27 -11.85 -21.57
N GLY A 241 8.04 -11.51 -22.60
CA GLY A 241 9.39 -10.97 -22.45
C GLY A 241 9.42 -9.67 -21.63
N ALA A 242 8.48 -8.75 -21.87
CA ALA A 242 8.37 -7.50 -21.11
C ALA A 242 8.03 -7.73 -19.62
N PHE A 243 7.22 -8.73 -19.28
CA PHE A 243 6.98 -9.15 -17.88
C PHE A 243 8.28 -9.61 -17.20
N VAL A 244 9.02 -10.50 -17.88
CA VAL A 244 10.29 -11.04 -17.34
C VAL A 244 11.36 -9.95 -17.22
N LEU A 245 11.55 -9.16 -18.28
CA LEU A 245 12.52 -8.07 -18.31
C LEU A 245 12.18 -6.98 -17.28
N GLY A 246 10.90 -6.68 -17.07
CA GLY A 246 10.46 -5.76 -16.03
C GLY A 246 10.86 -6.24 -14.62
N LEU A 247 10.61 -7.52 -14.31
CA LEU A 247 11.00 -8.10 -13.02
C LEU A 247 12.53 -8.16 -12.84
N VAL A 248 13.26 -8.62 -13.86
CA VAL A 248 14.73 -8.70 -13.82
C VAL A 248 15.35 -7.31 -13.69
N GLY A 249 14.85 -6.34 -14.45
CA GLY A 249 15.27 -4.95 -14.38
C GLY A 249 15.00 -4.35 -13.00
N TRP A 250 13.81 -4.61 -12.43
CA TRP A 250 13.48 -4.19 -11.07
C TRP A 250 14.46 -4.78 -10.06
N LEU A 251 14.72 -6.11 -10.08
CA LEU A 251 15.68 -6.76 -9.18
C LEU A 251 17.10 -6.17 -9.30
N ALA A 252 17.56 -5.91 -10.52
CA ALA A 252 18.90 -5.38 -10.78
C ALA A 252 19.08 -3.91 -10.37
N LEU A 253 17.98 -3.13 -10.38
CA LEU A 253 18.00 -1.69 -10.11
C LEU A 253 17.49 -1.33 -8.71
N LEU A 254 16.79 -2.24 -8.02
CA LEU A 254 16.17 -2.00 -6.72
C LEU A 254 17.14 -1.47 -5.67
N GLY A 255 18.37 -1.98 -5.63
CA GLY A 255 19.40 -1.50 -4.71
C GLY A 255 19.99 -0.16 -5.11
N ARG A 256 20.23 0.04 -6.42
CA ARG A 256 20.93 1.22 -6.95
C ARG A 256 20.04 2.46 -6.98
N LEU A 257 18.79 2.30 -7.42
CA LEU A 257 17.82 3.39 -7.49
C LEU A 257 17.23 3.77 -6.13
N THR A 258 17.57 3.05 -5.05
CA THR A 258 17.17 3.41 -3.68
C THR A 258 18.35 3.64 -2.74
N GLU A 259 19.53 3.99 -3.25
CA GLU A 259 20.67 4.43 -2.43
C GLU A 259 20.27 5.60 -1.50
N PRO A 260 20.27 5.42 -0.16
CA PRO A 260 19.71 6.42 0.79
C PRO A 260 20.36 7.81 0.71
N ALA A 261 21.62 7.87 0.28
CA ALA A 261 22.33 9.13 0.03
C ALA A 261 21.61 10.04 -0.99
N MET A 262 20.87 9.47 -1.95
CA MET A 262 20.12 10.23 -2.95
C MET A 262 18.92 10.99 -2.37
N PHE A 263 18.48 10.62 -1.16
CA PHE A 263 17.25 11.15 -0.54
C PHE A 263 17.53 11.94 0.74
N ALA A 264 18.80 12.24 1.03
CA ALA A 264 19.22 12.79 2.33
C ALA A 264 18.69 11.97 3.51
N SER A 265 18.55 10.66 3.32
CA SER A 265 18.05 9.74 4.34
C SER A 265 19.22 9.37 5.25
N GLN A 266 19.06 9.59 6.55
CA GLN A 266 20.04 9.20 7.59
C GLN A 266 19.77 7.79 8.11
N CYS A 267 19.04 6.97 7.35
CA CYS A 267 18.68 5.65 7.82
C CYS A 267 19.93 4.76 7.86
N ASP A 268 20.56 4.66 9.03
CA ASP A 268 21.64 3.71 9.33
C ASP A 268 21.15 2.24 9.33
N CYS A 269 19.90 2.00 8.92
CA CYS A 269 19.35 0.69 8.56
C CYS A 269 19.99 0.17 7.25
N PHE A 270 21.32 0.11 7.16
CA PHE A 270 21.99 -0.59 6.08
C PHE A 270 22.30 -2.02 6.50
N TRP A 271 22.14 -2.92 5.53
CA TRP A 271 22.33 -4.35 5.62
C TRP A 271 23.78 -4.73 5.84
#